data_AF-A0AAW1JZX8-F1
#
_entry.id   AF-A0AAW1JZX8-F1
#
_cell.length_a   1.000
_cell.length_b   1.000
_cell.length_c   1.000
_cell.angle_alpha   90.00
_cell.angle_beta   90.00
_cell.angle_gamma   90.00
#
_symmetry.space_group_name_H-M   'P 1'
#
loop_
_entity.id
_entity.type
_entity.pdbx_description
1 polymer ?
#
loop_
_entity_poly.entity_id
_entity_poly.type
_entity_poly.pdbx_seq_one_letter_code
_entity_poly.pdbx_strand_id
1 'polypeptide(L)'
;MEEDIIEKASGPTPWVSPIVIVPKSHNKEEIRICVDMRAANTAIKRTRHVTPTTDDIIAELNGAAVFSKIDLKNGYHQIVLSEQSRTITTFATHMGLFRYKRLSFGINTAAEIFQDTIRQTLQGIPQVINISDDILIYGKTPEEHNANLLRVLDVLKNQQLTINLSRKINS
;
A
#
# COMPACT_ATOMS: atom_id res chain seq x y z
N MET A 1 -12.28 -3.17 -15.01
CA MET A 1 -12.34 -4.64 -15.19
C MET A 1 -11.09 -5.21 -15.87
N GLU A 2 -9.99 -4.46 -15.97
CA GLU A 2 -8.71 -4.98 -16.50
C GLU A 2 -7.65 -5.24 -15.41
N GLU A 3 -7.73 -4.58 -14.25
CA GLU A 3 -6.76 -4.75 -13.15
C GLU A 3 -7.31 -5.49 -11.92
N ASP A 4 -8.52 -6.07 -12.01
CA ASP A 4 -9.21 -6.77 -10.90
C ASP A 4 -9.33 -5.94 -9.59
N ILE A 5 -9.45 -4.62 -9.71
CA ILE A 5 -9.53 -3.68 -8.57
C ILE A 5 -10.97 -3.51 -8.05
N ILE A 6 -11.97 -3.59 -8.93
CA ILE A 6 -13.39 -3.41 -8.60
C ILE A 6 -14.23 -4.57 -9.15
N GLU A 7 -15.34 -4.87 -8.47
CA GLU A 7 -16.36 -5.82 -8.92
C GLU A 7 -17.76 -5.23 -8.80
N LYS A 8 -18.71 -5.80 -9.54
CA LYS A 8 -20.12 -5.43 -9.44
C LYS A 8 -20.65 -5.88 -8.08
N ALA A 9 -21.33 -4.98 -7.37
CA ALA A 9 -22.02 -5.33 -6.14
C ALA A 9 -23.42 -5.86 -6.46
N SER A 10 -23.84 -6.91 -5.77
CA SER A 10 -25.18 -7.50 -5.89
C SER A 10 -25.91 -7.48 -4.54
N GLY A 11 -27.23 -7.32 -4.59
CA GLY A 11 -28.08 -7.30 -3.40
C GLY A 11 -28.11 -5.95 -2.67
N PRO A 12 -28.91 -5.87 -1.59
CA PRO A 12 -29.02 -4.67 -0.78
C PRO A 12 -27.72 -4.41 -0.02
N THR A 13 -27.31 -3.14 0.05
CA THR A 13 -26.13 -2.70 0.81
C THR A 13 -26.51 -1.50 1.69
N PRO A 14 -26.04 -1.45 2.94
CA PRO A 14 -26.20 -0.26 3.78
C PRO A 14 -25.23 0.87 3.40
N TRP A 15 -24.26 0.59 2.51
CA TRP A 15 -23.22 1.53 2.10
C TRP A 15 -23.31 1.82 0.61
N VAL A 16 -23.41 3.10 0.25
CA VAL A 16 -23.30 3.57 -1.13
C VAL A 16 -22.62 4.94 -1.13
N SER A 17 -21.38 5.00 -1.59
CA SER A 17 -20.64 6.25 -1.81
C SER A 17 -20.85 6.79 -3.23
N PRO A 18 -20.92 8.12 -3.42
CA PRO A 18 -20.97 8.70 -4.75
C PRO A 18 -19.58 8.74 -5.39
N ILE A 19 -19.55 8.78 -6.73
CA ILE A 19 -18.34 9.08 -7.49
C ILE A 19 -18.17 10.60 -7.62
N VAL A 20 -16.93 11.05 -7.51
CA VAL A 20 -16.51 12.42 -7.80
C VAL A 20 -15.44 12.42 -8.89
N ILE A 21 -15.53 13.38 -9.81
CA ILE A 21 -14.59 13.53 -10.92
C ILE A 21 -13.66 14.68 -10.56
N VAL A 22 -12.35 14.41 -10.56
CA VAL A 22 -11.32 15.38 -10.20
C VAL A 22 -10.30 15.48 -11.34
N PRO A 23 -10.00 16.66 -11.88
CA PRO A 23 -8.95 16.81 -12.89
C PRO A 23 -7.57 16.48 -12.30
N LYS A 24 -6.68 15.85 -13.07
CA LYS A 24 -5.31 15.57 -12.63
C LYS A 24 -4.52 16.87 -12.49
N SER A 25 -3.62 16.92 -11.52
CA SER A 25 -2.80 18.10 -11.20
C SER A 25 -1.89 18.55 -12.35
N HIS A 26 -1.34 17.59 -13.11
CA HIS A 26 -0.35 17.86 -14.17
C HIS A 26 -0.96 17.97 -15.57
N ASN A 27 -2.18 17.50 -15.77
CA ASN A 27 -2.92 17.62 -17.02
C ASN A 27 -4.41 17.74 -16.71
N LYS A 28 -4.97 18.95 -16.83
CA LYS A 28 -6.37 19.22 -16.49
C LYS A 28 -7.37 18.60 -17.48
N GLU A 29 -6.89 18.17 -18.66
CA GLU A 29 -7.70 17.44 -19.64
C GLU A 29 -7.86 15.95 -19.26
N GLU A 30 -7.00 15.44 -18.38
CA GLU A 30 -7.13 14.10 -17.82
C GLU A 30 -7.93 14.13 -16.51
N ILE A 31 -8.98 13.33 -16.45
CA ILE A 31 -9.83 13.19 -15.27
C ILE A 31 -9.45 11.96 -14.44
N ARG A 32 -9.61 12.08 -13.12
CA ARG A 32 -9.54 10.99 -12.16
C ARG A 32 -10.93 10.76 -11.57
N ILE A 33 -11.42 9.54 -11.72
CA ILE A 33 -12.62 9.07 -11.05
C ILE A 33 -12.22 8.67 -9.63
N CYS A 34 -12.81 9.33 -8.63
CA CYS A 34 -12.61 9.05 -7.21
C CYS A 34 -13.95 8.66 -6.58
N VAL A 35 -13.89 7.84 -5.53
CA VAL A 35 -15.07 7.54 -4.71
C VAL A 35 -15.02 8.41 -3.46
N ASP A 36 -16.13 9.09 -3.15
CA ASP A 36 -16.23 9.89 -1.92
C ASP A 36 -16.43 8.98 -0.71
N MET A 37 -15.32 8.63 -0.08
CA MET A 37 -15.27 7.75 1.09
C MET A 37 -15.49 8.49 2.41
N ARG A 38 -15.81 9.80 2.43
CA ARG A 38 -15.89 10.58 3.68
C ARG A 38 -16.87 10.00 4.69
N ALA A 39 -18.07 9.61 4.24
CA ALA A 39 -19.08 8.99 5.11
C ALA A 39 -18.67 7.57 5.54
N ALA A 40 -18.15 6.75 4.63
CA ALA A 40 -17.64 5.41 4.97
C ALA A 40 -16.51 5.48 6.01
N ASN A 41 -15.61 6.45 5.87
CA ASN A 41 -14.45 6.66 6.74
C ASN A 41 -14.81 6.98 8.20
N THR A 42 -16.02 7.48 8.49
CA THR A 42 -16.45 7.71 9.88
C THR A 42 -16.82 6.42 10.60
N ALA A 43 -17.20 5.38 9.84
CA ALA A 43 -17.54 4.06 10.37
C ALA A 43 -16.35 3.09 10.39
N ILE A 44 -15.30 3.36 9.60
CA ILE A 44 -14.07 2.57 9.62
C ILE A 44 -13.34 2.82 10.94
N LYS A 45 -13.22 1.78 11.75
CA LYS A 45 -12.42 1.79 12.96
C LYS A 45 -10.94 1.79 12.58
N ARG A 46 -10.21 2.81 13.02
CA ARG A 46 -8.77 2.91 12.77
C ARG A 46 -7.98 2.05 13.76
N THR A 47 -7.01 1.32 13.24
CA THR A 47 -5.99 0.68 14.05
C THR A 47 -4.76 1.58 14.03
N ARG A 48 -4.32 2.06 15.20
CA ARG A 48 -3.09 2.85 15.27
C ARG A 48 -1.90 1.91 15.17
N HIS A 49 -1.16 2.02 14.06
CA HIS A 49 0.15 1.42 13.92
C HIS A 49 1.20 2.49 14.21
N VAL A 50 2.23 2.15 14.98
CA VAL A 50 3.34 3.06 15.26
C VAL A 50 4.23 3.10 14.03
N THR A 51 4.22 4.22 13.32
CA THR A 51 5.20 4.54 12.28
C THR A 51 6.50 4.97 12.98
N PRO A 52 7.66 4.39 12.62
CA PRO A 52 8.94 4.83 13.19
C PRO A 52 9.19 6.31 12.86
N THR A 53 9.73 7.05 13.82
CA THR A 53 10.14 8.43 13.60
C THR A 53 11.46 8.49 12.85
N THR A 54 11.79 9.67 12.28
CA THR A 54 13.09 9.87 11.62
C THR A 54 14.26 9.59 12.56
N ASP A 55 14.13 9.96 13.84
CA ASP A 55 15.17 9.72 14.84
C ASP A 55 15.34 8.22 15.14
N ASP A 56 14.24 7.46 15.22
CA ASP A 56 14.28 6.00 15.37
C ASP A 56 15.04 5.35 14.20
N ILE A 57 14.75 5.79 12.98
CA ILE A 57 15.39 5.31 11.76
C ILE A 57 16.88 5.64 11.79
N ILE A 58 17.26 6.89 12.12
CA ILE A 58 18.68 7.29 12.17
C ILE A 58 19.45 6.46 13.21
N ALA A 59 18.85 6.24 14.38
CA ALA A 59 19.46 5.41 15.42
C ALA A 59 19.67 3.97 14.97
N GLU A 60 18.71 3.40 14.24
CA GLU A 60 18.75 2.03 13.73
C GLU A 60 19.77 1.84 12.60
N LEU A 61 20.04 2.88 11.81
CA LEU A 61 21.05 2.88 10.74
C LEU A 61 22.48 3.13 11.24
N ASN A 62 22.68 3.41 12.53
CA ASN A 62 24.00 3.73 13.07
C ASN A 62 24.99 2.56 12.87
N GLY A 63 26.13 2.87 12.24
CA GLY A 63 27.19 1.90 11.94
C GLY A 63 26.96 1.05 10.69
N ALA A 64 25.88 1.28 9.94
CA ALA A 64 25.68 0.69 8.62
C ALA A 64 26.59 1.35 7.59
N ALA A 65 27.13 0.55 6.66
CA ALA A 65 28.05 0.99 5.62
C ALA A 65 27.48 0.80 4.20
N VAL A 66 26.54 -0.13 4.03
CA VAL A 66 25.91 -0.48 2.75
C VAL A 66 24.41 -0.35 2.88
N PHE A 67 23.77 0.22 1.87
CA PHE A 67 22.33 0.49 1.84
C PHE A 67 21.74 0.12 0.48
N SER A 68 20.48 -0.29 0.46
CA SER A 68 19.69 -0.42 -0.75
C SER A 68 18.24 -0.07 -0.46
N LYS A 69 17.58 0.52 -1.45
CA LYS A 69 16.19 0.92 -1.35
C LYS A 69 15.35 0.24 -2.42
N ILE A 70 14.20 -0.30 -2.04
CA ILE A 70 13.22 -0.91 -2.94
C ILE A 70 11.93 -0.08 -2.85
N ASP A 71 11.47 0.43 -4.00
CA ASP A 71 10.19 1.15 -4.15
C ASP A 71 9.09 0.15 -4.55
N LEU A 72 7.98 0.08 -3.80
CA LEU A 72 6.85 -0.81 -4.09
C LEU A 72 5.93 -0.21 -5.17
N LYS A 73 5.60 -0.97 -6.22
CA LYS A 73 4.80 -0.50 -7.36
C LYS A 73 3.30 -0.45 -7.04
N ASN A 74 2.59 0.64 -7.32
CA ASN A 74 1.12 0.70 -7.18
C ASN A 74 0.62 0.30 -5.76
N GLY A 75 1.28 0.81 -4.71
CA GLY A 75 1.13 0.45 -3.28
C GLY A 75 -0.21 -0.17 -2.86
N TYR A 76 -1.26 0.63 -2.66
CA TYR A 76 -2.50 0.14 -2.06
C TYR A 76 -3.22 -0.95 -2.86
N HIS A 77 -3.20 -0.90 -4.19
CA HIS A 77 -3.91 -1.90 -5.00
C HIS A 77 -3.30 -3.30 -4.90
N GLN A 78 -2.10 -3.45 -4.35
CA GLN A 78 -1.52 -4.76 -4.09
C GLN A 78 -2.28 -5.54 -3.01
N ILE A 79 -2.92 -4.85 -2.06
CA ILE A 79 -3.61 -5.47 -0.93
C ILE A 79 -5.06 -5.81 -1.31
N VAL A 80 -5.42 -7.09 -1.19
CA VAL A 80 -6.79 -7.57 -1.38
C VAL A 80 -7.60 -7.32 -0.11
N LEU A 81 -8.76 -6.69 -0.26
CA LEU A 81 -9.71 -6.51 0.83
C LEU A 81 -10.43 -7.83 1.12
N SER A 82 -10.58 -8.11 2.42
CA SER A 82 -11.47 -9.18 2.88
C SER A 82 -12.88 -8.95 2.32
N GLU A 83 -13.59 -10.02 1.99
CA GLU A 83 -14.91 -9.93 1.36
C GLU A 83 -15.91 -9.11 2.20
N GLN A 84 -15.84 -9.26 3.53
CA GLN A 84 -16.66 -8.50 4.48
C GLN A 84 -16.35 -7.00 4.43
N SER A 85 -15.07 -6.62 4.28
CA SER A 85 -14.63 -5.24 4.16
C SER A 85 -14.97 -4.61 2.80
N ARG A 86 -15.30 -5.37 1.76
CA ARG A 86 -15.65 -4.79 0.45
C ARG A 86 -16.98 -4.06 0.48
N THR A 87 -17.91 -4.46 1.32
CA THR A 87 -19.26 -3.87 1.34
C THR A 87 -19.23 -2.38 1.68
N ILE A 88 -18.36 -1.95 2.60
CA ILE A 88 -18.23 -0.53 3.00
C ILE A 88 -17.64 0.36 1.88
N THR A 89 -17.02 -0.26 0.87
CA THR A 89 -16.41 0.44 -0.27
C THR A 89 -17.34 0.49 -1.49
N THR A 90 -18.61 0.15 -1.32
CA THR A 90 -19.60 0.16 -2.40
C THR A 90 -19.92 1.59 -2.85
N PHE A 91 -19.95 1.80 -4.16
CA PHE A 91 -20.23 3.08 -4.79
C PHE A 91 -21.19 2.95 -5.97
N ALA A 92 -21.92 4.03 -6.25
CA ALA A 92 -22.88 4.09 -7.34
C ALA A 92 -22.28 4.70 -8.61
N THR A 93 -22.54 4.05 -9.75
CA THR A 93 -22.26 4.55 -11.09
C THR A 93 -23.57 4.60 -11.89
N HIS A 94 -23.54 5.22 -13.08
CA HIS A 94 -24.64 5.13 -14.06
C HIS A 94 -24.92 3.69 -14.56
N MET A 95 -23.98 2.75 -14.35
CA MET A 95 -24.09 1.34 -14.76
C MET A 95 -24.52 0.41 -13.61
N GLY A 96 -24.82 0.98 -12.43
CA GLY A 96 -25.17 0.25 -11.21
C GLY A 96 -24.12 0.37 -10.11
N LEU A 97 -24.21 -0.54 -9.13
CA LEU A 97 -23.35 -0.56 -7.95
C LEU A 97 -22.08 -1.38 -8.18
N PHE A 98 -20.96 -0.83 -7.72
CA PHE A 98 -19.64 -1.48 -7.75
C PHE A 98 -18.99 -1.36 -6.38
N ARG A 99 -18.04 -2.24 -6.06
CA ARG A 99 -17.26 -2.20 -4.81
C ARG A 99 -15.80 -2.52 -5.08
N TYR A 100 -14.91 -2.03 -4.22
CA TYR A 100 -13.48 -2.33 -4.34
C TYR A 100 -13.16 -3.74 -3.83
N LYS A 101 -12.39 -4.50 -4.61
CA LYS A 101 -11.77 -5.77 -4.21
C LYS A 101 -10.42 -5.58 -3.55
N ARG A 102 -9.73 -4.50 -3.90
CA ARG A 102 -8.39 -4.15 -3.45
C ARG A 102 -8.41 -2.83 -2.70
N LEU A 103 -7.47 -2.63 -1.78
CA LEU A 103 -7.38 -1.41 -1.00
C LEU A 103 -7.21 -0.21 -1.96
N SER A 104 -7.99 0.84 -1.72
CA SER A 104 -8.11 1.97 -2.63
C SER A 104 -7.74 3.28 -1.94
N PHE A 105 -7.35 4.25 -2.76
CA PHE A 105 -7.20 5.63 -2.30
C PHE A 105 -8.53 6.17 -1.75
N GLY A 106 -8.45 7.06 -0.77
CA GLY A 106 -9.61 7.65 -0.10
C GLY A 106 -10.07 6.91 1.15
N ILE A 107 -9.64 5.66 1.37
CA ILE A 107 -9.83 4.95 2.64
C ILE A 107 -8.85 5.50 3.68
N ASN A 108 -9.37 5.94 4.81
CA ASN A 108 -8.60 6.67 5.82
C ASN A 108 -7.55 5.81 6.56
N THR A 109 -7.68 4.48 6.56
CA THR A 109 -6.75 3.50 7.14
C THR A 109 -5.85 2.84 6.09
N ALA A 110 -5.91 3.24 4.82
CA ALA A 110 -5.18 2.52 3.76
C ALA A 110 -3.66 2.51 3.98
N ALA A 111 -3.09 3.66 4.34
CA ALA A 111 -1.66 3.78 4.65
C ALA A 111 -1.25 2.89 5.83
N GLU A 112 -2.05 2.88 6.89
CA GLU A 112 -1.83 2.10 8.10
C GLU A 112 -1.83 0.59 7.80
N ILE A 113 -2.85 0.11 7.07
CA ILE A 113 -2.97 -1.29 6.65
C ILE A 113 -1.81 -1.69 5.75
N PHE A 114 -1.42 -0.82 4.81
CA PHE A 114 -0.32 -1.09 3.90
C PHE A 114 1.00 -1.20 4.65
N GLN A 115 1.29 -0.25 5.53
CA GLN A 115 2.51 -0.27 6.33
C GLN A 115 2.59 -1.51 7.24
N ASP A 116 1.48 -1.88 7.89
CA ASP A 116 1.44 -3.07 8.74
C ASP A 116 1.62 -4.37 7.94
N THR A 117 0.99 -4.47 6.77
CA THR A 117 1.11 -5.64 5.88
C THR A 117 2.56 -5.84 5.44
N ILE A 118 3.23 -4.77 5.00
CA ILE A 118 4.65 -4.85 4.59
C ILE A 118 5.53 -5.12 5.81
N ARG A 119 5.25 -4.52 6.98
CA ARG A 119 6.00 -4.79 8.22
C ARG A 119 5.91 -6.27 8.63
N GLN A 120 4.71 -6.85 8.62
CA GLN A 120 4.49 -8.26 8.91
C GLN A 120 5.20 -9.16 7.89
N THR A 121 5.16 -8.76 6.62
CA THR A 121 5.86 -9.47 5.54
C THR A 121 7.37 -9.52 5.79
N LEU A 122 7.98 -8.40 6.22
CA LEU A 122 9.43 -8.31 6.47
C LEU A 122 9.85 -8.83 7.86
N GLN A 123 8.90 -9.29 8.67
CA GLN A 123 9.16 -9.74 10.03
C GLN A 123 10.17 -10.90 10.05
N GLY A 124 11.20 -10.76 10.88
CA GLY A 124 12.26 -11.77 11.02
C GLY A 124 13.45 -11.58 10.09
N ILE A 125 13.42 -10.59 9.19
CA ILE A 125 14.60 -10.18 8.42
C ILE A 125 15.30 -9.05 9.19
N PRO A 126 16.55 -9.23 9.65
CA PRO A 126 17.28 -8.17 10.34
C PRO A 126 17.67 -7.07 9.35
N GLN A 127 17.89 -5.85 9.86
CA GLN A 127 18.41 -4.72 9.10
C GLN A 127 17.57 -4.33 7.88
N VAL A 128 16.25 -4.36 8.08
CA VAL A 128 15.27 -3.95 7.10
C VAL A 128 14.25 -3.03 7.78
N ILE A 129 14.04 -1.86 7.19
CA ILE A 129 13.09 -0.85 7.67
C ILE A 129 12.06 -0.60 6.56
N ASN A 130 10.79 -0.60 6.94
CA ASN A 130 9.71 -0.14 6.07
C ASN A 130 9.39 1.33 6.35
N ILE A 131 9.51 2.16 5.31
CA ILE A 131 9.18 3.59 5.32
C ILE A 131 8.12 3.84 4.24
N SER A 132 6.84 3.74 4.62
CA SER A 132 5.69 3.94 3.71
C SER A 132 5.72 3.00 2.50
N ASP A 133 6.12 3.50 1.32
CA ASP A 133 6.20 2.74 0.07
C ASP A 133 7.63 2.24 -0.24
N ASP A 134 8.60 2.63 0.59
CA ASP A 134 10.01 2.27 0.45
C ASP A 134 10.41 1.20 1.49
N ILE A 135 11.15 0.19 1.05
CA ILE A 135 11.84 -0.77 1.92
C ILE A 135 13.33 -0.44 1.86
N LEU A 136 13.90 -0.10 3.01
CA LEU A 136 15.32 0.17 3.19
C LEU A 136 15.99 -1.08 3.76
N ILE A 137 17.00 -1.58 3.06
CA ILE A 137 17.87 -2.67 3.49
C ILE A 137 19.23 -2.06 3.78
N TYR A 138 19.85 -2.46 4.87
CA TYR A 138 21.18 -1.96 5.25
C TYR A 138 22.04 -3.05 5.88
N GLY A 139 23.35 -2.81 5.96
CA GLY A 139 24.29 -3.75 6.56
C GLY A 139 25.65 -3.11 6.84
N LYS A 140 26.45 -3.74 7.71
CA LYS A 140 27.83 -3.28 8.00
C LYS A 140 28.80 -3.75 6.92
N THR A 141 28.50 -4.86 6.27
CA THR A 141 29.29 -5.46 5.20
C THR A 141 28.42 -5.72 3.97
N PRO A 142 29.00 -5.73 2.75
CA PRO A 142 28.26 -6.11 1.53
C PRO A 142 27.65 -7.50 1.62
N GLU A 143 28.31 -8.45 2.27
CA GLU A 143 27.85 -9.84 2.39
C GLU A 143 26.58 -9.94 3.24
N GLU A 144 26.56 -9.27 4.39
CA GLU A 144 25.40 -9.18 5.28
C GLU A 144 24.22 -8.50 4.58
N HIS A 145 24.48 -7.35 3.95
CA HIS A 145 23.50 -6.60 3.19
C HIS A 145 22.88 -7.45 2.07
N ASN A 146 23.70 -8.11 1.26
CA ASN A 146 23.25 -8.91 0.12
C ASN A 146 22.43 -10.13 0.56
N ALA A 147 22.79 -10.76 1.68
CA ALA A 147 22.00 -11.85 2.25
C ALA A 147 20.59 -11.38 2.66
N ASN A 148 20.47 -10.20 3.27
CA ASN A 148 19.17 -9.64 3.64
C ASN A 148 18.37 -9.17 2.42
N LEU A 149 19.03 -8.56 1.44
CA LEU A 149 18.39 -8.15 0.18
C LEU A 149 17.74 -9.35 -0.52
N LEU A 150 18.44 -10.48 -0.61
CA LEU A 150 17.89 -11.70 -1.20
C LEU A 150 16.68 -12.24 -0.43
N ARG A 151 16.71 -12.23 0.91
CA ARG A 151 15.56 -12.61 1.74
C ARG A 151 14.36 -11.71 1.50
N VAL A 152 14.59 -10.40 1.43
CA VAL A 152 13.52 -9.43 1.14
C VAL A 152 12.90 -9.71 -0.22
N LEU A 153 13.71 -9.89 -1.27
CA LEU A 153 13.22 -10.18 -2.61
C LEU A 153 12.42 -11.49 -2.67
N ASP A 154 12.87 -12.54 -1.97
CA ASP A 154 12.16 -13.82 -1.92
C ASP A 154 10.79 -13.68 -1.23
N VAL A 155 10.75 -13.02 -0.08
CA VAL A 155 9.51 -12.82 0.67
C VAL A 155 8.52 -11.93 -0.09
N LEU A 156 8.99 -10.84 -0.73
CA LEU A 156 8.14 -10.01 -1.59
C LEU A 156 7.54 -10.82 -2.74
N LYS A 157 8.34 -11.69 -3.38
CA LYS A 157 7.87 -12.58 -4.44
C LYS A 157 6.82 -13.56 -3.93
N ASN A 158 7.03 -14.17 -2.75
CA ASN A 158 6.11 -15.12 -2.14
C ASN A 158 4.75 -14.47 -1.79
N GLN A 159 4.76 -13.21 -1.36
CA GLN A 159 3.55 -12.42 -1.07
C GLN A 159 2.95 -11.73 -2.31
N GLN A 160 3.50 -11.99 -3.51
CA GLN A 160 3.07 -11.36 -4.77
C GLN A 160 3.11 -9.83 -4.73
N LEU A 161 4.03 -9.28 -3.93
CA LEU A 161 4.25 -7.84 -3.86
C LEU A 161 5.17 -7.41 -5.00
N THR A 162 4.68 -6.47 -5.81
CA THR A 162 5.38 -5.98 -6.99
C THR A 162 6.25 -4.77 -6.67
N ILE A 163 7.47 -4.77 -7.20
CA ILE A 163 8.45 -3.67 -7.05
C ILE A 163 8.50 -2.80 -8.29
N ASN A 164 8.87 -1.55 -8.11
CA ASN A 164 9.04 -0.58 -9.19
C ASN A 164 10.50 -0.59 -9.68
N LEU A 165 10.74 -1.24 -10.81
CA LEU A 165 12.07 -1.33 -11.42
C LEU A 165 12.56 0.00 -12.03
N SER A 166 11.68 0.99 -12.21
CA SER A 166 12.04 2.27 -12.86
C SER A 166 12.78 3.24 -11.94
N ARG A 167 12.73 3.02 -10.62
CA ARG A 167 13.44 3.82 -9.62
C ARG A 167 14.56 2.98 -9.04
N LYS A 168 15.77 3.29 -9.46
CA LYS A 168 17.02 2.53 -9.26
C LYS A 168 17.17 1.93 -7.85
N ILE A 169 17.57 0.66 -7.81
CA ILE A 169 18.34 0.09 -6.69
C ILE A 169 19.68 0.84 -6.70
N ASN A 170 19.83 1.87 -5.87
CA ASN A 170 21.14 2.49 -5.69
C ASN A 170 21.93 1.58 -4.76
N SER A 171 22.88 0.85 -5.36
CA SER A 171 23.96 0.10 -4.69
C SER A 171 25.10 1.03 -4.30
#